data_AF-A0A1G3TAI5-F1
#
_entry.id   AF-A0A1G3TAI5-F1
#
_cell.length_a   1.000
_cell.length_b   1.000
_cell.length_c   1.000
_cell.angle_alpha   90.00
_cell.angle_beta   90.00
_cell.angle_gamma   90.00
#
_symmetry.space_group_name_H-M   'P 1'
#
loop_
_entity.id
_entity.type
_entity.pdbx_description
1 polymer ?
#
loop_
_entity_poly.entity_id
_entity_poly.type
_entity_poly.pdbx_seq_one_letter_code
_entity_poly.pdbx_strand_id
1 'polypeptide(L)'
;MKSARKNKIKTAPKNKVLDTAPKKEVKEMFMKWFKKNNSVGQIMTKRDVVENIIAKLDAKQNDALEKAMNELRKEGLVEVKEDGVTLVLTQKGTEFTGN
;
A
#
# COMPACT_ATOMS: atom_id res chain seq x y z
N MET A 1 41.21 -13.17 -10.00
CA MET A 1 40.43 -12.76 -8.81
C MET A 1 39.28 -11.85 -9.23
N LYS A 2 38.09 -12.14 -8.69
CA LYS A 2 36.87 -11.30 -8.53
C LYS A 2 36.04 -10.94 -9.79
N SER A 3 35.04 -11.79 -10.02
CA SER A 3 33.81 -11.54 -10.77
C SER A 3 33.03 -10.36 -10.17
N ALA A 4 32.69 -9.36 -10.99
CA ALA A 4 31.77 -8.30 -10.62
C ALA A 4 30.38 -8.58 -11.24
N ARG A 5 29.54 -9.30 -10.50
CA ARG A 5 28.10 -9.40 -10.79
C ARG A 5 27.46 -8.05 -10.44
N LYS A 6 27.14 -7.23 -11.44
CA LYS A 6 26.27 -6.05 -11.26
C LYS A 6 24.82 -6.53 -11.24
N ASN A 7 24.25 -6.59 -10.04
CA ASN A 7 22.85 -6.92 -9.82
C ASN A 7 21.94 -5.91 -10.53
N LYS A 8 21.03 -6.44 -11.36
CA LYS A 8 19.83 -5.75 -11.84
C LYS A 8 19.00 -5.33 -10.63
N ILE A 9 18.94 -4.04 -10.31
CA ILE A 9 17.83 -3.50 -9.52
C ILE A 9 16.87 -2.84 -10.49
N LYS A 10 15.67 -3.41 -10.50
CA LYS A 10 14.55 -3.13 -11.37
C LYS A 10 14.11 -1.67 -11.21
N THR A 11 13.91 -1.04 -12.37
CA THR A 11 13.18 0.19 -12.67
C THR A 11 12.09 0.59 -11.68
N ALA A 12 12.18 1.79 -11.11
CA ALA A 12 11.00 2.57 -10.72
C ALA A 12 10.78 3.63 -11.81
N PRO A 13 9.74 3.53 -12.65
CA PRO A 13 9.53 4.50 -13.71
C PRO A 13 9.00 5.81 -13.11
N LYS A 14 9.77 6.87 -13.30
CA LYS A 14 9.27 8.25 -13.28
C LYS A 14 8.24 8.37 -14.41
N ASN A 15 6.94 8.44 -14.12
CA ASN A 15 5.97 8.92 -15.10
C ASN A 15 4.74 9.58 -14.47
N LYS A 16 4.50 10.79 -14.95
CA LYS A 16 3.36 11.69 -14.69
C LYS A 16 2.02 10.96 -14.83
N VAL A 17 1.16 11.00 -13.81
CA VAL A 17 -0.30 10.82 -13.98
C VAL A 17 -1.05 11.66 -12.95
N LEU A 18 -1.27 12.94 -13.24
CA LEU A 18 -1.63 13.95 -12.23
C LEU A 18 -3.03 13.79 -11.58
N ASP A 19 -3.89 12.87 -12.03
CA ASP A 19 -5.22 12.64 -11.42
C ASP A 19 -5.47 11.20 -10.92
N THR A 20 -4.60 10.25 -11.24
CA THR A 20 -4.63 8.88 -10.67
C THR A 20 -3.40 8.52 -9.86
N ALA A 21 -2.34 9.34 -9.89
CA ALA A 21 -1.16 9.19 -9.06
C ALA A 21 -1.50 9.14 -7.57
N PRO A 22 -2.34 10.03 -6.99
CA PRO A 22 -2.57 10.03 -5.55
C PRO A 22 -3.14 8.70 -5.05
N LYS A 23 -4.13 8.15 -5.76
CA LYS A 23 -4.77 6.87 -5.39
C LYS A 23 -3.79 5.71 -5.51
N LYS A 24 -3.01 5.68 -6.59
CA LYS A 24 -2.04 4.61 -6.83
C LYS A 24 -0.91 4.65 -5.81
N GLU A 25 -0.41 5.85 -5.50
CA GLU A 25 0.60 6.06 -4.47
C GLU A 25 0.10 5.58 -3.11
N VAL A 26 -1.12 5.96 -2.70
CA VAL A 26 -1.72 5.51 -1.44
C VAL A 26 -1.82 3.97 -1.40
N LYS A 27 -2.31 3.33 -2.48
CA LYS A 27 -2.34 1.87 -2.58
C LYS A 27 -0.95 1.26 -2.40
N GLU A 28 0.07 1.82 -3.04
CA GLU A 28 1.45 1.35 -2.90
C GLU A 28 1.96 1.55 -1.47
N MET A 29 1.57 2.60 -0.76
CA MET A 29 1.94 2.80 0.65
C MET A 29 1.34 1.72 1.56
N PHE A 30 0.05 1.41 1.39
CA PHE A 30 -0.58 0.30 2.12
C PHE A 30 0.12 -1.03 1.84
N MET A 31 0.32 -1.35 0.56
CA MET A 31 0.99 -2.59 0.15
C MET A 31 2.42 -2.68 0.68
N LYS A 32 3.18 -1.57 0.69
CA LYS A 32 4.52 -1.52 1.28
C LYS A 32 4.50 -1.78 2.79
N TRP A 33 3.53 -1.21 3.50
CA TRP A 33 3.39 -1.43 4.94
C TRP A 33 3.05 -2.90 5.24
N PHE A 34 2.10 -3.48 4.51
CA PHE A 34 1.74 -4.89 4.62
C PHE A 34 2.89 -5.83 4.22
N LYS A 35 3.65 -5.50 3.17
CA LYS A 35 4.87 -6.23 2.78
C LYS A 35 5.96 -6.17 3.84
N LYS A 36 6.08 -5.05 4.57
CA LYS A 36 7.01 -4.92 5.69
C LYS A 36 6.58 -5.76 6.89
N ASN A 37 5.27 -5.86 7.11
CA ASN A 37 4.67 -6.60 8.21
C ASN A 37 4.17 -7.99 7.78
N ASN A 38 4.77 -8.57 6.73
CA ASN A 38 4.35 -9.73 5.93
C ASN A 38 3.70 -10.88 6.73
N SER A 39 2.43 -10.70 7.07
CA SER A 39 1.65 -11.64 7.87
C SER A 39 0.21 -11.62 7.39
N VAL A 40 -0.32 -12.81 7.11
CA VAL A 40 -1.74 -12.99 6.80
C VAL A 40 -2.56 -12.53 8.01
N GLY A 41 -3.62 -11.77 7.77
CA GLY A 41 -4.44 -11.21 8.85
C GLY A 41 -3.80 -10.04 9.57
N GLN A 42 -2.69 -9.49 9.06
CA GLN A 42 -2.09 -8.30 9.65
C GLN A 42 -3.09 -7.14 9.68
N ILE A 43 -3.28 -6.57 10.87
CA ILE A 43 -4.17 -5.45 11.09
C ILE A 43 -3.35 -4.17 11.04
N MET A 44 -3.75 -3.24 10.18
CA MET A 44 -3.28 -1.87 10.15
C MET A 44 -4.33 -1.02 10.87
N THR A 45 -4.01 -0.63 12.11
CA THR A 45 -4.95 0.14 12.93
C THR A 45 -5.11 1.57 12.41
N LYS A 46 -6.17 2.26 12.81
CA LYS A 46 -6.33 3.71 12.55
C LYS A 46 -5.06 4.51 12.87
N ARG A 47 -4.37 4.18 13.97
CA ARG A 47 -3.12 4.85 14.35
C ARG A 47 -2.01 4.56 13.33
N ASP A 48 -1.84 3.31 12.91
CA ASP A 48 -0.87 2.96 11.88
C ASP A 48 -1.17 3.64 10.55
N VAL A 49 -2.44 3.73 10.15
CA VAL A 49 -2.86 4.46 8.94
C VAL A 49 -2.50 5.93 9.07
N VAL A 50 -2.78 6.55 10.22
CA VAL A 50 -2.41 7.95 10.45
C VAL A 50 -0.89 8.14 10.39
N GLU A 51 -0.11 7.33 11.11
CA GLU A 51 1.35 7.51 11.24
C GLU A 51 2.13 7.07 10.00
N ASN A 52 1.65 6.07 9.25
CA ASN A 52 2.39 5.51 8.10
C ASN A 52 1.88 5.97 6.75
N ILE A 53 0.60 6.33 6.65
CA ILE A 53 -0.06 6.72 5.41
C ILE A 53 -0.37 8.22 5.46
N ILE A 54 -1.30 8.65 6.31
CA ILE A 54 -1.78 10.05 6.34
C ILE A 54 -0.66 11.03 6.67
N ALA A 55 0.24 10.71 7.59
CA ALA A 55 1.40 11.55 7.93
C ALA A 55 2.36 11.76 6.76
N LYS A 56 2.30 10.89 5.75
CA LYS A 56 3.10 10.99 4.51
C LYS A 56 2.27 11.44 3.32
N LEU A 57 0.94 11.54 3.45
CA LEU A 57 0.05 12.07 2.44
C LEU A 57 -0.05 13.59 2.61
N ASP A 58 -0.04 14.29 1.49
CA ASP A 58 -0.37 15.71 1.46
C ASP A 58 -1.88 15.89 1.68
N ALA A 59 -2.31 17.01 2.27
CA ALA A 59 -3.73 17.25 2.61
C ALA A 59 -4.69 17.08 1.41
N LYS A 60 -4.17 17.23 0.19
CA LYS A 60 -4.89 17.05 -1.07
C LYS A 60 -5.18 15.59 -1.44
N GLN A 61 -4.56 14.62 -0.78
CA GLN A 61 -4.70 13.18 -1.10
C GLN A 61 -5.68 12.44 -0.19
N ASN A 62 -6.41 13.15 0.68
CA ASN A 62 -7.37 12.55 1.60
C ASN A 62 -8.54 11.86 0.84
N ASP A 63 -9.06 12.48 -0.22
CA ASP A 63 -10.03 11.86 -1.14
C ASP A 63 -9.48 10.61 -1.84
N ALA A 64 -8.18 10.60 -2.11
CA ALA A 64 -7.52 9.47 -2.77
C ALA A 64 -7.33 8.29 -1.81
N LEU A 65 -7.21 8.55 -0.51
CA LEU A 65 -7.11 7.53 0.54
C LEU A 65 -8.38 6.68 0.60
N GLU A 66 -9.54 7.31 0.71
CA GLU A 66 -10.81 6.59 0.76
C GLU A 66 -11.04 5.76 -0.51
N LYS A 67 -10.79 6.34 -1.68
CA LYS A 67 -10.88 5.63 -2.97
C LYS A 67 -9.92 4.44 -3.04
N ALA A 68 -8.69 4.59 -2.56
CA ALA A 68 -7.71 3.51 -2.52
C ALA A 68 -8.16 2.38 -1.59
N MET A 69 -8.60 2.69 -0.37
CA MET A 69 -9.10 1.69 0.59
C MET A 69 -10.30 0.93 0.03
N ASN A 70 -11.26 1.64 -0.58
CA ASN A 70 -12.44 1.03 -1.15
C ASN A 70 -12.12 0.11 -2.34
N GLU A 71 -11.15 0.48 -3.20
CA GLU A 71 -10.69 -0.43 -4.26
C GLU A 71 -9.99 -1.66 -3.70
N LEU A 72 -9.09 -1.51 -2.73
CA LEU A 72 -8.41 -2.65 -2.10
C LEU A 72 -9.41 -3.62 -1.46
N ARG A 73 -10.47 -3.07 -0.85
CA ARG A 73 -11.60 -3.83 -0.32
C ARG A 73 -12.38 -4.55 -1.43
N LYS A 74 -12.72 -3.82 -2.50
CA LYS A 74 -13.46 -4.38 -3.66
C LYS A 74 -12.69 -5.50 -4.37
N GLU A 75 -11.37 -5.39 -4.42
CA GLU A 75 -10.47 -6.41 -4.97
C GLU A 75 -10.31 -7.62 -4.02
N GLY A 76 -10.78 -7.50 -2.77
CA GLY A 76 -10.64 -8.52 -1.73
C GLY A 76 -9.23 -8.66 -1.19
N LEU A 77 -8.38 -7.64 -1.37
CA LEU A 77 -6.99 -7.63 -0.90
C LEU A 77 -6.90 -7.23 0.58
N VAL A 78 -7.84 -6.40 1.03
CA VAL A 78 -7.96 -5.99 2.42
C VAL A 78 -9.42 -6.01 2.85
N GLU A 79 -9.67 -6.18 4.14
CA GLU A 79 -10.97 -5.95 4.76
C GLU A 79 -10.93 -4.66 5.56
N VAL A 80 -11.85 -3.75 5.29
CA VAL A 80 -12.03 -2.53 6.10
C VAL A 80 -13.00 -2.86 7.23
N LYS A 81 -12.59 -2.60 8.47
CA LYS A 81 -13.43 -2.79 9.67
C LYS A 81 -14.50 -1.69 9.76
N GLU A 82 -15.46 -1.88 10.66
CA GLU A 82 -16.60 -0.97 10.85
C GLU A 82 -16.19 0.47 11.19
N ASP A 83 -14.99 0.69 11.73
CA ASP A 83 -14.45 2.04 11.97
C ASP A 83 -14.05 2.79 10.69
N GLY A 84 -14.05 2.12 9.54
CA GLY A 84 -13.82 2.73 8.23
C GLY A 84 -12.37 3.08 7.91
N VAL A 85 -11.44 2.94 8.87
CA VAL A 85 -10.02 3.29 8.69
C VAL A 85 -9.11 2.09 8.91
N THR A 86 -9.46 1.18 9.80
CA THR A 86 -8.68 -0.02 10.08
C THR A 86 -8.80 -1.02 8.94
N LEU A 87 -7.65 -1.44 8.42
CA LEU A 87 -7.55 -2.40 7.32
C LEU A 87 -6.92 -3.69 7.80
N VAL A 88 -7.50 -4.82 7.41
CA VAL A 88 -6.95 -6.15 7.68
C VAL A 88 -6.50 -6.77 6.37
N LEU A 89 -5.26 -7.25 6.32
CA LEU A 89 -4.73 -7.93 5.15
C LEU A 89 -5.39 -9.30 5.01
N THR A 90 -6.01 -9.55 3.86
CA THR A 90 -6.56 -10.87 3.56
C THR A 90 -5.46 -11.82 3.07
N GLN A 91 -5.78 -13.11 3.00
CA GLN A 91 -4.89 -14.09 2.38
C GLN A 91 -4.51 -13.67 0.95
N LYS A 92 -5.50 -13.23 0.16
CA LYS A 92 -5.31 -12.76 -1.22
C LYS A 92 -4.40 -11.53 -1.30
N GLY A 93 -4.55 -10.58 -0.36
CA GLY A 93 -3.65 -9.42 -0.26
C GLY A 93 -2.22 -9.81 0.07
N THR A 94 -2.05 -10.80 0.95
CA THR A 94 -0.74 -11.33 1.32
C THR A 94 -0.04 -11.95 0.11
N GLU A 95 -0.75 -12.80 -0.65
CA GLU A 95 -0.26 -13.39 -1.90
C GLU A 95 0.12 -12.32 -2.94
N PHE A 96 -0.66 -11.24 -3.03
CA PHE A 96 -0.36 -10.11 -3.90
C PHE A 96 0.92 -9.35 -3.49
N THR A 97 1.16 -9.20 -2.18
CA THR A 97 2.36 -8.49 -1.67
C THR A 97 3.63 -9.35 -1.58
N GLY A 98 3.48 -10.67 -1.50
CA GLY A 98 4.52 -11.65 -1.20
C GLY A 98 5.38 -12.12 -2.38
N ASN A 99 5.17 -11.58 -3.60
CA ASN A 99 5.98 -11.89 -4.79
C ASN A 99 7.19 -10.96 -4.97
#